data_AF-A0A3M2SV42-F1
#
_entry.id   AF-A0A3M2SV42-F1
#
_cell.length_a   1.000
_cell.length_b   1.000
_cell.length_c   1.000
_cell.angle_alpha   90.00
_cell.angle_beta   90.00
_cell.angle_gamma   90.00
#
_symmetry.space_group_name_H-M   'P 1'
#
loop_
_entity.id
_entity.type
_entity.pdbx_description
1 polymer ?
#
loop_
_entity_poly.entity_id
_entity_poly.type
_entity_poly.pdbx_seq_one_letter_code
_entity_poly.pdbx_strand_id
1 'polypeptide(L)'
;MDFLEHDLKTLLDDMREPFLPSEIKTLLLQVVSGLDFLHAQWIMHRDLKASNLLMNNRGEIKIADFGMARYYGDPPPKLTQLVVTLWYRSPELLLGAEKYGTEIDMWSIGCIFGELLTKEPLLQGKNEVDQVSKVLLPPSPSPPSLFLY
;
A
#
# COMPACT_ATOMS: atom_id res chain seq x y z
N MET A 1 22.94 10.30 2.95
CA MET A 1 21.80 9.49 2.47
C MET A 1 22.42 8.35 1.69
N ASP A 2 22.32 7.13 2.20
CA ASP A 2 22.73 5.94 1.45
C ASP A 2 21.83 5.84 0.22
N PHE A 3 22.44 5.62 -0.95
CA PHE A 3 21.70 5.43 -2.20
C PHE A 3 20.96 4.08 -2.11
N LEU A 4 19.63 4.12 -2.15
CA LEU A 4 18.80 2.92 -2.20
C LEU A 4 18.51 2.64 -3.67
N GLU A 5 18.99 1.51 -4.16
CA GLU A 5 19.12 1.27 -5.60
C GLU A 5 17.77 1.06 -6.29
N HIS A 6 16.78 0.50 -5.59
CA HIS A 6 15.48 0.18 -6.20
C HIS A 6 14.32 0.38 -5.23
N ASP A 7 13.20 0.88 -5.75
CA ASP A 7 11.91 0.77 -5.07
C ASP A 7 11.31 -0.63 -5.27
N LEU A 8 10.46 -1.05 -4.34
CA LEU A 8 9.88 -2.39 -4.33
C LEU A 8 8.99 -2.64 -5.54
N LYS A 9 8.38 -1.60 -6.12
CA LYS A 9 7.54 -1.76 -7.31
C LYS A 9 8.39 -2.16 -8.52
N THR A 10 9.49 -1.47 -8.74
CA THR A 10 10.46 -1.77 -9.80
C THR A 10 11.04 -3.18 -9.62
N LEU A 11 11.39 -3.58 -8.39
CA LEU A 11 11.86 -4.94 -8.10
C LEU A 11 10.82 -6.01 -8.45
N LEU A 12 9.56 -5.81 -8.08
CA LEU A 12 8.49 -6.76 -8.39
C LEU A 12 8.28 -6.94 -9.91
N ASP A 13 8.41 -5.86 -10.67
CA ASP A 13 8.25 -5.85 -12.12
C ASP A 13 9.44 -6.52 -12.84
N ASP A 14 10.67 -6.33 -12.35
CA ASP A 14 11.90 -6.85 -12.98
C ASP A 14 12.26 -8.29 -12.56
N MET A 15 11.86 -8.72 -11.37
CA MET A 15 12.21 -10.06 -10.86
C MET A 15 11.53 -11.15 -11.68
N ARG A 16 12.27 -12.18 -12.09
CA ARG A 16 11.71 -13.34 -12.80
C ARG A 16 10.86 -14.22 -11.88
N GLU A 17 11.38 -14.48 -10.68
CA GLU A 17 10.72 -15.29 -9.66
C GLU A 17 10.09 -14.38 -8.58
N PRO A 18 8.96 -14.74 -7.98
CA PRO A 18 8.40 -14.02 -6.83
C PRO A 18 9.31 -14.14 -5.61
N PHE A 19 9.14 -13.22 -4.65
CA PHE A 19 9.72 -13.37 -3.33
C PHE A 19 9.21 -14.65 -2.65
N LEU A 20 10.10 -15.32 -1.92
CA LEU A 20 9.74 -16.42 -1.06
C LEU A 20 8.87 -15.94 0.11
N PRO A 21 7.97 -16.78 0.66
CA PRO A 21 7.16 -16.41 1.82
C PRO A 21 7.99 -15.90 3.01
N SER A 22 9.20 -16.42 3.21
CA SER A 22 10.14 -15.95 4.25
C SER A 22 10.69 -14.55 3.98
N GLU A 23 10.92 -14.21 2.72
CA GLU A 23 11.39 -12.89 2.30
C GLU A 23 10.25 -11.87 2.48
N ILE A 24 9.04 -12.20 2.01
CA ILE A 24 7.84 -11.37 2.19
C ILE A 24 7.61 -11.08 3.68
N LYS A 25 7.70 -12.12 4.53
CA LYS A 25 7.58 -11.96 5.98
C LYS A 25 8.62 -10.99 6.53
N THR A 26 9.87 -11.10 6.09
CA THR A 26 10.97 -10.24 6.54
C THR A 26 10.79 -8.79 6.08
N LEU A 27 10.36 -8.58 4.83
CA LEU A 27 10.07 -7.27 4.28
C LEU A 27 8.92 -6.59 5.05
N LEU A 28 7.81 -7.30 5.28
CA LEU A 28 6.67 -6.76 6.02
C LEU A 28 7.02 -6.42 7.47
N LEU A 29 7.83 -7.23 8.14
CA LEU A 29 8.30 -6.93 9.49
C LEU A 29 9.06 -5.60 9.54
N GLN A 30 9.93 -5.33 8.55
CA GLN A 30 10.65 -4.06 8.46
C GLN A 30 9.72 -2.88 8.18
N VAL A 31 8.77 -3.03 7.24
CA VAL A 31 7.79 -1.98 6.90
C VAL A 31 6.92 -1.65 8.11
N VAL A 32 6.35 -2.66 8.77
CA VAL A 32 5.50 -2.46 9.96
C VAL A 32 6.30 -1.85 11.10
N SER A 33 7.56 -2.29 11.32
CA SER A 33 8.42 -1.68 12.36
C SER A 33 8.74 -0.22 12.06
N GLY A 34 9.00 0.14 10.80
CA GLY A 34 9.21 1.52 10.40
C GLY A 34 7.96 2.37 10.56
N LEU A 35 6.78 1.81 10.25
CA LEU A 35 5.51 2.50 10.38
C LEU A 35 5.09 2.69 11.84
N ASP A 36 5.30 1.67 12.70
CA ASP A 36 5.07 1.75 14.15
C ASP A 36 5.88 2.89 14.77
N PHE A 37 7.14 3.07 14.34
CA PHE A 37 7.94 4.22 14.74
C PHE A 37 7.32 5.56 14.30
N LEU A 38 6.83 5.67 13.06
CA LEU A 38 6.17 6.90 12.59
C LEU A 38 4.90 7.20 13.39
N HIS A 39 4.07 6.18 13.61
CA HIS A 39 2.85 6.28 14.40
C HIS A 39 3.15 6.68 15.84
N ALA A 40 4.18 6.11 16.48
CA ALA A 40 4.63 6.52 17.81
C ALA A 40 5.12 7.99 17.88
N GLN A 41 5.52 8.57 16.74
CA GLN A 41 5.87 9.99 16.59
C GLN A 41 4.71 10.86 16.09
N TRP A 42 3.48 10.34 16.14
CA TRP A 42 2.26 11.02 15.70
C TRP A 42 2.22 11.34 14.20
N ILE A 43 2.95 10.60 13.37
CA ILE A 43 3.04 10.83 11.92
C ILE A 43 2.27 9.75 11.17
N MET A 44 1.27 10.13 10.38
CA MET A 44 0.65 9.25 9.36
C MET A 44 1.34 9.45 8.02
N HIS A 45 1.61 8.37 7.28
CA HIS A 45 2.26 8.44 5.97
C HIS A 45 1.30 8.88 4.86
N ARG A 46 0.10 8.29 4.80
CA ARG A 46 -1.03 8.63 3.91
C ARG A 46 -0.85 8.35 2.42
N ASP A 47 0.30 7.82 2.02
CA ASP A 47 0.62 7.45 0.63
C ASP A 47 1.57 6.24 0.57
N LEU A 48 1.30 5.22 1.39
CA LEU A 48 2.06 3.97 1.32
C LEU A 48 1.67 3.19 0.06
N LYS A 49 2.69 2.80 -0.71
CA LYS A 49 2.60 1.99 -1.93
C LYS A 49 3.96 1.35 -2.19
N ALA A 50 4.02 0.29 -2.99
CA ALA A 50 5.28 -0.41 -3.25
C ALA A 50 6.40 0.52 -3.78
N SER A 51 6.08 1.53 -4.60
CA SER A 51 7.07 2.49 -5.11
C SER A 51 7.64 3.44 -4.04
N ASN A 52 7.01 3.52 -2.87
CA ASN A 52 7.46 4.34 -1.74
C ASN A 52 8.21 3.50 -0.68
N LEU A 53 8.49 2.23 -0.97
CA LEU A 53 9.34 1.36 -0.17
C LEU A 53 10.64 1.13 -0.92
N LEU A 54 11.73 1.64 -0.36
CA LEU A 54 13.05 1.57 -0.96
C LEU A 54 13.83 0.41 -0.34
N MET A 55 14.46 -0.41 -1.17
CA MET A 55 15.22 -1.58 -0.77
C MET A 55 16.67 -1.46 -1.22
N ASN A 56 17.60 -1.91 -0.38
CA ASN A 56 19.00 -2.06 -0.78
C ASN A 56 19.38 -3.53 -1.06
N ASN A 57 20.58 -3.74 -1.57
CA ASN A 57 21.13 -5.08 -1.89
C ASN A 57 21.33 -6.00 -0.67
N ARG A 58 21.16 -5.49 0.56
CA ARG A 58 21.20 -6.28 1.80
C ARG A 58 19.82 -6.70 2.27
N GLY A 59 18.77 -6.31 1.55
CA GLY A 59 17.38 -6.59 1.91
C GLY A 59 16.82 -5.69 3.00
N GLU A 60 17.42 -4.52 3.22
CA GLU A 60 16.94 -3.53 4.18
C GLU A 60 15.92 -2.60 3.51
N ILE A 61 14.77 -2.40 4.16
CA ILE A 61 13.68 -1.55 3.67
C ILE A 61 13.65 -0.20 4.41
N LYS A 62 13.40 0.87 3.66
CA LYS A 62 13.12 2.21 4.19
C LYS A 62 11.85 2.78 3.55
N ILE A 63 11.01 3.39 4.39
CA ILE A 63 9.82 4.12 3.95
C ILE A 63 10.25 5.48 3.40
N ALA A 64 9.74 5.87 2.25
CA ALA A 64 10.08 7.09 1.54
C ALA A 64 8.84 7.87 1.09
N ASP A 65 9.06 9.10 0.61
CA ASP A 65 8.03 10.04 0.14
C ASP A 65 7.00 10.46 1.20
N PHE A 66 7.47 11.30 2.12
CA PHE A 66 6.65 11.93 3.17
C PHE A 66 5.91 13.18 2.68
N GLY A 67 5.80 13.45 1.37
CA GLY A 67 5.14 14.65 0.84
C GLY A 67 3.69 14.79 1.34
N MET A 68 3.01 13.64 1.47
CA MET A 68 1.62 13.53 1.94
C MET A 68 1.50 13.30 3.45
N ALA A 69 2.62 13.04 4.14
CA ALA A 69 2.62 12.69 5.55
C ALA A 69 2.16 13.87 6.42
N ARG A 70 1.41 13.60 7.49
CA ARG A 70 0.88 14.63 8.38
C ARG A 70 0.87 14.14 9.82
N TYR A 71 1.00 15.09 10.74
CA TYR A 71 0.72 14.82 12.14
C TYR A 71 -0.76 14.51 12.34
N TYR A 72 -1.08 13.54 13.18
CA TYR A 72 -2.42 13.27 13.67
C TYR A 72 -2.55 13.64 15.14
N GLY A 73 -3.75 13.99 15.60
CA GLY A 73 -3.99 14.47 16.96
C GLY A 73 -5.10 15.51 17.02
N ASP A 74 -5.36 16.04 18.21
CA ASP A 74 -6.39 17.05 18.47
C ASP A 74 -5.77 18.46 18.56
N PRO A 75 -6.20 19.45 17.75
CA PRO A 75 -7.23 19.36 16.71
C PRO A 75 -6.72 18.70 15.41
N PRO A 76 -7.56 17.90 14.73
CA PRO A 76 -7.15 17.27 13.49
C PRO A 76 -6.86 18.36 12.43
N PRO A 77 -5.72 18.30 11.73
CA PRO A 77 -5.43 19.24 10.66
C PRO A 77 -6.51 19.18 9.57
N LYS A 78 -6.74 20.27 8.84
CA LYS A 78 -7.59 20.23 7.64
C LYS A 78 -6.89 19.39 6.57
N LEU A 79 -7.48 18.27 6.20
CA LEU A 79 -6.90 17.33 5.25
C LEU A 79 -7.56 17.49 3.88
N THR A 80 -6.76 17.69 2.83
CA THR A 80 -7.24 17.73 1.45
C THR A 80 -7.25 16.33 0.84
N GLN A 81 -8.30 15.99 0.10
CA GLN A 81 -8.27 14.86 -0.83
C GLN A 81 -7.32 15.22 -1.97
N LEU A 82 -6.19 14.53 -2.04
CA LEU A 82 -5.24 14.66 -3.14
C LEU A 82 -5.51 13.59 -4.18
N VAL A 83 -5.42 13.95 -5.45
CA VAL A 83 -5.59 13.05 -6.60
C VAL A 83 -4.29 12.26 -6.76
N VAL A 84 -4.28 11.00 -6.31
CA VAL A 84 -3.14 10.06 -6.37
C VAL A 84 -3.67 8.64 -6.60
N THR A 85 -2.77 7.68 -6.79
CA THR A 85 -3.08 6.25 -6.99
C THR A 85 -4.11 5.74 -5.96
N LEU A 86 -5.21 5.16 -6.46
CA LEU A 86 -6.34 4.71 -5.64
C LEU A 86 -6.11 3.34 -4.97
N TRP A 87 -5.18 2.55 -5.52
CA TRP A 87 -5.08 1.10 -5.27
C TRP A 87 -4.76 0.70 -3.83
N TYR A 88 -4.19 1.63 -3.06
CA TYR A 88 -3.77 1.43 -1.67
C TYR A 88 -4.60 2.23 -0.67
N ARG A 89 -5.64 2.94 -1.13
CA ARG A 89 -6.50 3.76 -0.27
C ARG A 89 -7.50 2.91 0.49
N SER A 90 -7.66 3.23 1.77
CA SER A 90 -8.67 2.60 2.61
C SER A 90 -10.08 3.01 2.22
N PRO A 91 -11.10 2.18 2.52
CA PRO A 91 -12.49 2.46 2.20
C PRO A 91 -12.96 3.81 2.76
N GLU A 92 -12.57 4.18 3.97
CA GLU A 92 -12.95 5.46 4.60
C GLU A 92 -12.36 6.67 3.87
N LEU A 93 -11.14 6.57 3.32
CA LEU A 93 -10.58 7.64 2.48
C LEU A 93 -11.32 7.76 1.14
N LEU A 94 -11.68 6.61 0.54
CA LEU A 94 -12.46 6.57 -0.71
C LEU A 94 -13.87 7.10 -0.53
N LEU A 95 -14.47 6.90 0.64
CA LEU A 95 -15.80 7.40 1.00
C LEU A 95 -15.80 8.84 1.54
N GLY A 96 -14.62 9.49 1.60
CA GLY A 96 -14.51 10.90 1.98
C GLY A 96 -14.69 11.16 3.48
N ALA A 97 -14.32 10.21 4.35
CA ALA A 97 -14.37 10.41 5.79
C ALA A 97 -13.52 11.63 6.20
N GLU A 98 -14.10 12.53 6.99
CA GLU A 98 -13.39 13.70 7.51
C GLU A 98 -12.43 13.35 8.65
N LYS A 99 -12.67 12.22 9.30
CA LYS A 99 -11.88 11.70 10.42
C LYS A 99 -11.35 10.32 10.06
N TYR A 100 -10.04 10.18 10.11
CA TYR A 100 -9.32 8.93 9.92
C TYR A 100 -8.00 9.00 10.70
N GLY A 101 -7.47 7.84 11.06
CA GLY A 101 -6.25 7.72 11.84
C GLY A 101 -5.20 6.88 11.12
N THR A 102 -4.29 6.31 11.92
CA THR A 102 -3.18 5.46 11.49
C THR A 102 -3.63 4.19 10.75
N GLU A 103 -4.89 3.80 10.89
CA GLU A 103 -5.48 2.61 10.27
C GLU A 103 -5.46 2.67 8.73
N ILE A 104 -5.44 3.87 8.15
CA ILE A 104 -5.35 4.03 6.69
C ILE A 104 -4.01 3.50 6.15
N ASP A 105 -2.92 3.68 6.91
CA ASP A 105 -1.60 3.20 6.53
C ASP A 105 -1.56 1.67 6.66
N MET A 106 -2.27 1.11 7.66
CA MET A 106 -2.40 -0.34 7.85
C MET A 106 -3.17 -1.00 6.70
N TRP A 107 -4.20 -0.33 6.16
CA TRP A 107 -4.87 -0.78 4.95
C TRP A 107 -3.90 -0.83 3.76
N SER A 108 -3.12 0.23 3.55
CA SER A 108 -2.12 0.27 2.47
C SER A 108 -1.08 -0.84 2.61
N ILE A 109 -0.63 -1.17 3.82
CA ILE A 109 0.25 -2.33 4.08
C ILE A 109 -0.43 -3.64 3.65
N GLY A 110 -1.73 -3.81 3.92
CA GLY A 110 -2.50 -4.97 3.47
C GLY A 110 -2.50 -5.11 1.93
N CYS A 111 -2.68 -4.00 1.22
CA CYS A 111 -2.58 -3.98 -0.25
C CYS A 111 -1.16 -4.33 -0.75
N ILE A 112 -0.11 -3.79 -0.12
CA ILE A 112 1.29 -4.10 -0.43
C ILE A 112 1.60 -5.57 -0.16
N PHE A 113 1.09 -6.15 0.93
CA PHE A 113 1.24 -7.58 1.20
C PHE A 113 0.59 -8.42 0.10
N GLY A 114 -0.63 -8.08 -0.31
CA GLY A 114 -1.30 -8.72 -1.43
C GLY A 114 -0.46 -8.67 -2.70
N GLU A 115 0.06 -7.49 -3.04
CA GLU A 115 0.92 -7.29 -4.21
C GLU A 115 2.23 -8.08 -4.14
N LEU A 116 2.86 -8.18 -2.96
CA LEU A 116 4.06 -9.01 -2.76
C LEU A 116 3.79 -10.51 -3.01
N LEU A 117 2.58 -10.98 -2.72
CA LEU A 117 2.18 -12.38 -2.93
C LEU A 117 1.81 -12.68 -4.38
N THR A 118 1.16 -11.74 -5.07
CA THR A 118 0.61 -11.94 -6.42
C THR A 118 1.47 -11.37 -7.53
N LYS A 119 2.46 -10.53 -7.18
CA LYS A 119 3.23 -9.66 -8.09
C LYS A 119 2.41 -8.62 -8.85
N GLU A 120 1.12 -8.49 -8.52
CA GLU A 120 0.22 -7.54 -9.15
C GLU A 120 -0.56 -6.77 -8.08
N PRO A 121 -0.80 -5.46 -8.27
CA PRO A 121 -1.56 -4.70 -7.29
C PRO A 121 -2.93 -5.34 -7.03
N LEU A 122 -3.25 -5.53 -5.75
CA LEU A 122 -4.41 -6.31 -5.32
C LEU A 122 -5.75 -5.71 -5.81
N LEU A 123 -5.86 -4.37 -5.78
CA LEU A 123 -7.11 -3.66 -6.04
C LEU A 123 -6.89 -2.54 -7.06
N GLN A 124 -6.89 -2.90 -8.35
CA GLN A 124 -6.60 -1.99 -9.47
C GLN A 124 -7.86 -1.25 -9.96
N GLY A 125 -8.41 -0.34 -9.16
CA GLY A 125 -9.53 0.51 -9.57
C GLY A 125 -9.12 1.54 -10.62
N LYS A 126 -9.97 1.74 -11.63
CA LYS A 126 -9.77 2.71 -12.72
C LYS A 126 -10.25 4.13 -12.36
N ASN A 127 -11.16 4.21 -11.41
CA ASN A 127 -11.72 5.44 -10.85
C ASN A 127 -12.22 5.15 -9.43
N GLU A 128 -12.67 6.16 -8.70
CA GLU A 128 -13.08 6.02 -7.29
C GLU A 128 -14.24 5.02 -7.11
N VAL A 129 -15.24 5.06 -8.00
CA VAL A 129 -16.38 4.14 -7.96
C VAL A 129 -15.95 2.69 -8.19
N ASP A 130 -15.08 2.46 -9.17
CA ASP A 130 -14.52 1.13 -9.45
C ASP A 130 -13.61 0.65 -8.30
N GLN A 131 -12.82 1.55 -7.69
CA GLN A 131 -12.01 1.21 -6.52
C GLN A 131 -12.88 0.79 -5.34
N VAL A 132 -13.91 1.58 -5.00
CA VAL A 132 -14.87 1.24 -3.94
C VAL A 132 -15.54 -0.11 -4.23
N SER A 133 -15.92 -0.35 -5.48
CA SER A 133 -16.52 -1.62 -5.89
C SER A 133 -15.57 -2.80 -5.66
N LYS A 134 -14.28 -2.68 -6.01
CA LYS A 134 -13.26 -3.73 -5.77
C LYS A 134 -12.96 -3.93 -4.29
N VAL A 135 -13.04 -2.88 -3.48
CA VAL A 135 -12.78 -2.94 -2.04
C VAL A 135 -13.94 -3.62 -1.29
N LEU A 136 -15.19 -3.32 -1.65
CA LEU A 136 -16.36 -3.73 -0.88
C LEU A 136 -17.08 -4.97 -1.43
N LEU A 137 -16.90 -5.30 -2.70
CA LEU A 137 -17.59 -6.41 -3.34
C LEU A 137 -16.66 -7.62 -3.46
N PRO A 138 -17.18 -8.85 -3.29
CA PRO A 138 -16.42 -10.04 -3.60
C PRO A 138 -16.02 -10.03 -5.09
N PRO A 139 -14.88 -10.65 -5.45
CA PRO A 139 -14.52 -10.81 -6.86
C PRO A 139 -15.69 -11.47 -7.58
N SER A 140 -16.15 -10.84 -8.66
CA SER A 140 -17.26 -11.36 -9.46
C SER A 140 -16.94 -12.82 -9.81
N PRO A 141 -17.89 -13.76 -9.64
CA PRO A 141 -17.66 -15.14 -10.04
C PRO A 141 -17.19 -15.11 -11.50
N SER A 142 -16.01 -15.70 -11.76
CA SER A 142 -15.54 -15.90 -13.12
C SER A 142 -16.68 -16.57 -13.90
N PRO A 143 -17.07 -16.06 -15.08
CA PRO A 143 -18.09 -16.73 -15.88
C PRO A 143 -17.66 -18.19 -16.02
N PRO A 144 -18.57 -19.16 -15.78
CA PRO A 144 -18.22 -20.56 -15.89
C PRO A 144 -17.56 -20.76 -17.24
N SER A 145 -16.33 -21.27 -17.23
CA SER A 145 -15.59 -21.61 -18.42
C SER A 145 -16.54 -22.42 -19.29
N LEU A 146 -17.00 -21.84 -20.41
CA LEU A 146 -17.76 -22.58 -21.39
C LEU A 146 -16.80 -23.68 -21.85
N PHE A 147 -16.99 -24.88 -21.29
CA PHE A 147 -16.43 -26.10 -21.82
C PHE A 147 -17.02 -26.26 -23.22
N LEU A 148 -16.34 -25.66 -24.20
CA LEU A 148 -16.53 -25.97 -25.60
C LEU A 148 -15.91 -27.36 -25.80
N TYR A 149 -16.73 -28.39 -25.64
CA TYR A 149 -16.55 -29.67 -26.32
C TYR A 149 -17.07 -29.56 -27.75
#